data_AF-A0A8X6XV18-F1
#
_entry.id   AF-A0A8X6XV18-F1
#
_cell.length_a   1.000
_cell.length_b   1.000
_cell.length_c   1.000
_cell.angle_alpha   90.00
_cell.angle_beta   90.00
_cell.angle_gamma   90.00
#
_symmetry.space_group_name_H-M   'P 1'
#
loop_
_entity.id
_entity.type
_entity.pdbx_description
1 polymer ?
#
loop_
_entity_poly.entity_id
_entity_poly.type
_entity_poly.pdbx_seq_one_letter_code
_entity_poly.pdbx_strand_id
1 'polypeptide(L)'
;MAKKDQNKAWNLFRCYPTPDNMIAFNRARACAMKIHWQRKRESWIKYVSNITCSTSSKEVWNKIRKFSGKYSASPVSMLVSNGVSVNTIPDIANTLAETFAKTSSCNNYTPAFQALKRREERVKLNFSSSNEEGYNSPLTLLELRAALHRSGNTAAGADRTSLLRLYRALIRSKLDYGSVVYSSACKSLLKILDPVHHQALRLCLGAFLHHRLSPSMLKPTNPH
;
A
#
# COMPACT_ATOMS: atom_id res chain seq x y z
N MET A 1 13.61 13.07 11.17
CA MET A 1 13.18 14.48 11.24
C MET A 1 12.37 14.83 9.99
N ALA A 2 12.96 14.85 8.80
CA ALA A 2 12.29 15.28 7.55
C ALA A 2 10.93 14.66 7.19
N LYS A 3 10.69 13.36 7.46
CA LYS A 3 9.36 12.75 7.22
C LYS A 3 8.30 13.26 8.21
N LYS A 4 8.70 13.57 9.44
CA LYS A 4 7.81 14.17 10.45
C LYS A 4 7.43 15.59 10.01
N ASP A 5 8.40 16.35 9.49
CA ASP A 5 8.17 17.72 9.00
C ASP A 5 7.28 17.73 7.75
N GLN A 6 7.48 16.78 6.83
CA GLN A 6 6.57 16.55 5.69
C GLN A 6 5.15 16.26 6.17
N ASN A 7 4.98 15.36 7.14
CA ASN A 7 3.66 14.99 7.65
C ASN A 7 3.00 16.14 8.42
N LYS A 8 3.79 16.96 9.14
CA LYS A 8 3.30 18.15 9.84
C LYS A 8 2.79 19.20 8.84
N ALA A 9 3.57 19.49 7.79
CA ALA A 9 3.16 20.42 6.74
C ALA A 9 1.95 19.90 5.94
N TRP A 10 1.87 18.58 5.72
CA TRP A 10 0.71 17.94 5.10
C TRP A 10 -0.55 18.10 5.96
N ASN A 11 -0.44 17.84 7.27
CA ASN A 11 -1.57 17.97 8.19
C ASN A 11 -2.06 19.41 8.28
N LEU A 12 -1.13 20.39 8.29
CA LEU A 12 -1.47 21.81 8.28
C LEU A 12 -2.21 22.22 7.01
N PHE A 13 -1.71 21.83 5.83
CA PHE A 13 -2.37 22.05 4.56
C PHE A 13 -3.76 21.38 4.49
N ARG A 14 -3.88 20.16 5.05
CA ARG A 14 -5.14 19.41 5.08
C ARG A 14 -6.20 20.11 5.93
N CYS A 15 -5.83 20.72 7.04
CA CYS A 15 -6.76 21.48 7.89
C CYS A 15 -7.04 22.88 7.34
N TYR A 16 -6.05 23.51 6.71
CA TYR A 16 -6.12 24.89 6.20
C TYR A 16 -5.56 24.96 4.77
N PRO A 17 -6.39 24.74 3.74
CA PRO A 17 -5.94 24.64 2.34
C PRO A 17 -5.62 25.99 1.70
N THR A 18 -4.57 26.67 2.18
CA THR A 18 -4.08 27.93 1.60
C THR A 18 -2.92 27.68 0.62
N PRO A 19 -2.69 28.58 -0.36
CA PRO A 19 -1.54 28.49 -1.28
C PRO A 19 -0.19 28.42 -0.55
N ASP A 20 -0.03 29.20 0.53
CA ASP A 20 1.19 29.21 1.34
C ASP A 20 1.44 27.86 2.03
N ASN A 21 0.39 27.24 2.56
CA ASN A 21 0.49 25.92 3.18
C ASN A 21 0.83 24.82 2.14
N MET A 22 0.32 24.94 0.91
CA MET A 22 0.70 24.04 -0.19
C MET A 22 2.18 24.21 -0.57
N ILE A 23 2.68 25.45 -0.64
CA ILE A 23 4.10 25.73 -0.91
C ILE A 23 4.97 25.15 0.21
N ALA A 24 4.59 25.35 1.47
CA ALA A 24 5.29 24.80 2.63
C ALA A 24 5.35 23.26 2.59
N PHE A 25 4.23 22.59 2.28
CA PHE A 25 4.19 21.14 2.10
C PHE A 25 5.09 20.66 0.96
N ASN A 26 5.06 21.32 -0.20
CA ASN A 26 5.90 20.95 -1.34
C ASN A 26 7.40 21.11 -1.03
N ARG A 27 7.79 22.18 -0.33
CA ARG A 27 9.17 22.37 0.16
C ARG A 27 9.58 21.26 1.13
N ALA A 28 8.74 20.93 2.11
CA ALA A 28 8.99 19.86 3.07
C ALA A 28 9.10 18.49 2.40
N ARG A 29 8.24 18.21 1.40
CA ARG A 29 8.28 16.99 0.58
C ARG A 29 9.56 16.91 -0.24
N ALA A 30 9.98 17.99 -0.88
CA ALA A 30 11.24 18.04 -1.65
C ALA A 30 12.45 17.80 -0.74
N CYS A 31 12.48 18.43 0.44
CA CYS A 31 13.52 18.19 1.46
C CYS A 31 13.56 16.72 1.91
N ALA A 32 12.40 16.13 2.23
CA ALA A 32 12.31 14.72 2.61
C ALA A 32 12.79 13.77 1.50
N MET A 33 12.46 14.06 0.24
CA MET A 33 12.95 13.30 -0.91
C MET A 33 14.47 13.45 -1.07
N LYS A 34 15.01 14.66 -1.00
CA LYS A 34 16.46 14.92 -1.06
C LYS A 34 17.21 14.12 0.00
N ILE A 35 16.75 14.17 1.25
CA ILE A 35 17.37 13.42 2.35
C ILE A 35 17.27 11.91 2.12
N HIS A 36 16.12 11.41 1.64
CA HIS A 36 15.96 9.99 1.32
C HIS A 36 16.96 9.54 0.24
N TRP A 37 17.14 10.35 -0.81
CA TRP A 37 18.06 10.07 -1.89
C TRP A 37 19.52 10.15 -1.43
N GLN A 38 19.88 11.16 -0.63
CA GLN A 38 21.20 11.28 -0.01
C GLN A 38 21.50 10.07 0.87
N ARG A 39 20.59 9.67 1.76
CA ARG A 39 20.75 8.50 2.63
C ARG A 39 20.90 7.21 1.85
N LYS A 40 20.12 7.01 0.78
CA LYS A 40 20.28 5.86 -0.12
C LYS A 40 21.65 5.84 -0.77
N ARG A 41 22.13 6.99 -1.26
CA ARG A 41 23.45 7.12 -1.87
C ARG A 41 24.57 6.88 -0.85
N GLU A 42 24.53 7.50 0.32
CA GLU A 42 25.52 7.31 1.39
C GLU A 42 25.56 5.84 1.85
N SER A 43 24.40 5.22 2.05
CA SER A 43 24.32 3.79 2.37
C SER A 43 24.92 2.93 1.25
N TRP A 44 24.76 3.31 -0.02
CA TRP A 44 25.34 2.60 -1.15
C TRP A 44 26.86 2.75 -1.20
N ILE A 45 27.38 3.99 -1.08
CA ILE A 45 28.82 4.26 -1.03
C ILE A 45 29.46 3.42 0.09
N LYS A 46 28.86 3.45 1.29
CA LYS A 46 29.32 2.67 2.44
C LYS A 46 29.24 1.15 2.24
N TYR A 47 28.23 0.68 1.50
CA TYR A 47 28.08 -0.75 1.24
C TYR A 47 29.10 -1.27 0.22
N VAL A 48 29.33 -0.49 -0.83
CA VAL A 48 30.27 -0.82 -1.91
C VAL A 48 31.73 -0.58 -1.50
N SER A 49 32.01 0.34 -0.57
CA SER A 49 33.36 0.54 -0.05
C SER A 49 33.94 -0.71 0.63
N ASN A 50 33.08 -1.63 1.08
CA ASN A 50 33.49 -2.93 1.62
C ASN A 50 33.77 -3.98 0.52
N ILE A 51 33.71 -3.62 -0.76
CA ILE A 51 34.14 -4.45 -1.89
C ILE A 51 35.58 -4.05 -2.20
N THR A 52 36.51 -4.70 -1.51
CA THR A 52 37.95 -4.57 -1.73
C THR A 52 38.44 -5.61 -2.74
N CYS A 53 39.70 -5.50 -3.19
CA CYS A 53 40.35 -6.50 -4.06
C CYS A 53 40.40 -7.91 -3.43
N SER A 54 40.24 -8.03 -2.11
CA SER A 54 40.16 -9.28 -1.37
C SER A 54 38.76 -9.89 -1.29
N THR A 55 37.73 -9.19 -1.79
CA THR A 55 36.35 -9.71 -1.80
C THR A 55 36.19 -10.79 -2.88
N SER A 56 35.76 -11.99 -2.50
CA SER A 56 35.56 -13.08 -3.46
C SER A 56 34.53 -12.73 -4.53
N SER A 57 34.71 -13.22 -5.76
CA SER A 57 33.76 -13.00 -6.86
C SER A 57 32.33 -13.43 -6.49
N LYS A 58 32.17 -14.51 -5.72
CA LYS A 58 30.87 -14.98 -5.20
C LYS A 58 30.19 -13.92 -4.34
N GLU A 59 30.94 -13.26 -3.47
CA GLU A 59 30.43 -12.24 -2.58
C GLU A 59 30.07 -10.95 -3.33
N VAL A 60 30.90 -10.53 -4.29
CA VAL A 60 30.59 -9.42 -5.20
C VAL A 60 29.26 -9.68 -5.94
N TRP A 61 29.10 -10.86 -6.53
CA TRP A 61 27.86 -11.23 -7.22
C TRP A 61 26.65 -11.33 -6.29
N ASN A 62 26.84 -11.78 -5.05
CA ASN A 62 25.77 -11.76 -4.03
C ASN A 62 25.34 -10.33 -3.69
N LYS A 63 26.29 -9.38 -3.54
CA LYS A 63 26.01 -7.96 -3.31
C LYS A 63 25.23 -7.35 -4.49
N ILE A 64 25.59 -7.68 -5.74
CA ILE A 64 24.87 -7.26 -6.96
C ILE A 64 23.45 -7.85 -7.02
N ARG A 65 23.29 -9.14 -6.68
CA ARG A 65 21.97 -9.79 -6.62
C ARG A 65 21.05 -9.15 -5.59
N LYS A 66 21.56 -8.80 -4.40
CA LYS A 66 20.79 -8.10 -3.34
C LYS A 66 20.25 -6.77 -3.82
N PHE A 67 21.00 -6.08 -4.66
CA PHE A 67 20.61 -4.80 -5.22
C PHE A 67 19.59 -4.93 -6.37
N SER A 68 19.79 -5.89 -7.27
CA SER A 68 18.89 -6.12 -8.41
C SER A 68 17.53 -6.71 -8.03
N GLY A 69 17.26 -6.94 -6.74
CA GLY A 69 16.05 -7.62 -6.27
C GLY A 69 15.96 -9.10 -6.66
N LYS A 70 17.02 -9.64 -7.27
CA LYS A 70 17.14 -11.04 -7.70
C LYS A 70 17.81 -11.92 -6.65
N TYR A 71 18.00 -11.40 -5.45
CA TYR A 71 18.57 -12.17 -4.34
C TYR A 71 17.51 -13.07 -3.73
N SER A 72 17.74 -14.36 -3.84
CA SER A 72 17.07 -15.35 -3.01
C SER A 72 18.00 -15.68 -1.84
N ALA A 73 17.51 -15.47 -0.62
CA ALA A 73 18.18 -16.04 0.54
C ALA A 73 18.09 -17.57 0.45
N SER A 74 19.09 -18.26 0.96
CA SER A 74 18.98 -19.70 1.20
C SER A 74 17.86 -19.93 2.22
N PRO A 75 16.95 -20.88 2.00
CA PRO A 75 15.97 -21.24 3.02
C PRO A 75 16.70 -21.67 4.29
N VAL A 76 16.12 -21.35 5.45
CA VAL A 76 16.64 -21.80 6.75
C VAL A 76 16.67 -23.33 6.73
N SER A 77 17.86 -23.90 6.77
CA SER A 77 18.06 -25.35 6.63
C SER A 77 18.22 -26.05 7.98
N MET A 78 18.34 -25.29 9.08
CA MET A 78 18.55 -25.86 10.41
C MET A 78 18.09 -24.90 11.50
N LEU A 79 17.37 -25.44 12.50
CA LEU A 79 17.06 -24.77 13.76
C LEU A 79 17.55 -25.62 14.93
N VAL A 80 17.86 -24.99 16.07
CA VAL A 80 18.20 -25.70 17.30
C VAL A 80 17.13 -25.37 18.34
N SER A 81 16.38 -26.38 18.78
CA SER A 81 15.35 -26.26 19.83
C SER A 81 15.68 -27.21 20.96
N ASN A 82 15.77 -26.69 22.20
CA ASN A 82 16.11 -27.47 23.41
C ASN A 82 17.37 -28.37 23.28
N GLY A 83 18.37 -27.94 22.50
CA GLY A 83 19.60 -28.69 22.26
C GLY A 83 19.55 -29.72 21.13
N VAL A 84 18.40 -29.91 20.47
CA VAL A 84 18.23 -30.82 19.32
C VAL A 84 18.27 -30.02 18.02
N SER A 85 19.06 -30.47 17.05
CA SER A 85 19.12 -29.90 15.71
C SER A 85 18.00 -30.46 14.83
N VAL A 86 17.20 -29.55 14.28
CA VAL A 86 16.06 -29.84 13.41
C VAL A 86 16.42 -29.38 12.00
N ASN A 87 16.39 -30.29 11.04
CA ASN A 87 16.89 -30.07 9.68
C ASN A 87 15.86 -30.36 8.56
N THR A 88 14.67 -30.85 8.90
CA THR A 88 13.59 -31.06 7.93
C THR A 88 12.68 -29.83 7.88
N ILE A 89 12.16 -29.49 6.70
CA ILE A 89 11.26 -28.32 6.53
C ILE A 89 9.99 -28.44 7.39
N PRO A 90 9.30 -29.60 7.47
CA PRO A 90 8.13 -29.75 8.34
C PRO A 90 8.47 -29.55 9.81
N ASP A 91 9.58 -30.10 10.28
CA ASP A 91 9.95 -30.01 11.70
C ASP A 91 10.43 -28.60 12.04
N ILE A 92 11.12 -27.90 11.12
CA ILE A 92 11.45 -26.48 11.24
C ILE A 92 10.16 -25.65 11.37
N ALA A 93 9.15 -25.93 10.54
CA ALA A 93 7.87 -25.24 10.58
C ALA A 93 7.11 -25.51 11.89
N ASN A 94 7.07 -26.76 12.34
CA ASN A 94 6.44 -27.15 13.61
C ASN A 94 7.16 -26.52 14.80
N THR A 95 8.48 -26.52 14.81
CA THR A 95 9.29 -25.86 15.86
C THR A 95 8.98 -24.37 15.94
N LEU A 96 8.87 -23.69 14.79
CA LEU A 96 8.46 -22.29 14.75
C LEU A 96 7.02 -22.11 15.26
N ALA A 97 6.09 -22.96 14.83
CA ALA A 97 4.71 -22.90 15.28
C ALA A 97 4.59 -23.10 16.81
N GLU A 98 5.33 -24.05 17.38
CA GLU A 98 5.38 -24.30 18.82
C GLU A 98 5.99 -23.13 19.58
N THR A 99 7.09 -22.55 19.10
CA THR A 99 7.67 -21.35 19.74
C THR A 99 6.69 -20.19 19.71
N PHE A 100 6.00 -19.95 18.59
CA PHE A 100 4.96 -18.92 18.53
C PHE A 100 3.79 -19.22 19.46
N ALA A 101 3.27 -20.45 19.48
CA ALA A 101 2.20 -20.84 20.39
C ALA A 101 2.62 -20.66 21.86
N LYS A 102 3.87 -21.00 22.20
CA LYS A 102 4.43 -20.78 23.53
C LYS A 102 4.55 -19.30 23.86
N THR A 103 5.07 -18.46 22.96
CA THR A 103 5.18 -17.00 23.16
C THR A 103 3.82 -16.32 23.25
N SER A 104 2.84 -16.78 22.47
CA SER A 104 1.46 -16.31 22.48
C SER A 104 0.58 -16.98 23.53
N SER A 105 1.15 -17.88 24.35
CA SER A 105 0.40 -18.57 25.40
C SER A 105 -0.17 -17.57 26.40
N CYS A 106 -1.41 -17.84 26.84
CA CYS A 106 -2.05 -17.07 27.90
C CYS A 106 -1.26 -17.06 29.21
N ASN A 107 -0.37 -18.05 29.41
CA ASN A 107 0.51 -18.14 30.56
C ASN A 107 1.57 -17.03 30.59
N ASN A 108 1.87 -16.37 29.46
CA ASN A 108 2.82 -15.26 29.40
C ASN A 108 2.19 -13.90 29.75
N TYR A 109 0.87 -13.84 29.93
CA TYR A 109 0.21 -12.61 30.37
C TYR A 109 0.41 -12.38 31.87
N THR A 110 0.22 -11.14 32.32
CA THR A 110 0.28 -10.82 33.75
C THR A 110 -0.83 -11.57 34.52
N PRO A 111 -0.58 -11.99 35.78
CA PRO A 111 -1.56 -12.74 36.57
C PRO A 111 -2.92 -12.05 36.69
N ALA A 112 -2.91 -10.71 36.79
CA ALA A 112 -4.13 -9.89 36.83
C ALA A 112 -4.96 -10.01 35.55
N PHE A 113 -4.32 -9.96 34.37
CA PHE A 113 -5.00 -10.11 33.08
C PHE A 113 -5.50 -11.54 32.86
N GLN A 114 -4.74 -12.55 33.30
CA GLN A 114 -5.18 -13.94 33.23
C GLN A 114 -6.46 -14.20 34.06
N ALA A 115 -6.58 -13.57 35.23
CA ALA A 115 -7.78 -13.66 36.07
C ALA A 115 -8.99 -12.97 35.40
N LEU A 116 -8.78 -11.79 34.81
CA LEU A 116 -9.80 -11.08 34.04
C LEU A 116 -10.29 -11.94 32.86
N LYS A 117 -9.36 -12.42 32.02
CA LYS A 117 -9.67 -13.25 30.86
C LYS A 117 -10.48 -14.50 31.25
N ARG A 118 -10.06 -15.24 32.27
CA ARG A 118 -10.78 -16.43 32.78
C ARG A 118 -12.17 -16.11 33.30
N ARG A 119 -12.40 -14.90 33.83
CA ARG A 119 -13.72 -14.46 34.29
C ARG A 119 -14.63 -14.16 33.10
N GLU A 120 -14.16 -13.37 32.14
CA GLU A 120 -14.94 -12.97 30.99
C GLU A 120 -15.22 -14.15 30.03
N GLU A 121 -14.27 -15.07 29.83
CA GLU A 121 -14.46 -16.25 28.96
C GLU A 121 -15.44 -17.29 29.53
N ARG A 122 -15.78 -17.21 30.83
CA ARG A 122 -16.85 -18.05 31.42
C ARG A 122 -18.24 -17.59 31.01
N VAL A 123 -18.38 -16.34 30.57
CA VAL A 123 -19.64 -15.83 30.06
C VAL A 123 -19.88 -16.48 28.70
N LYS A 124 -20.74 -17.50 28.67
CA LYS A 124 -21.21 -18.07 27.40
C LYS A 124 -21.94 -16.96 26.64
N LEU A 125 -21.31 -16.47 25.58
CA LEU A 125 -21.96 -15.58 24.63
C LEU A 125 -23.08 -16.37 23.97
N ASN A 126 -24.32 -15.89 24.14
CA ASN A 126 -25.44 -16.44 23.43
C ASN A 126 -25.47 -15.83 22.02
N PHE A 127 -25.20 -16.66 21.02
CA PHE A 127 -25.26 -16.27 19.60
C PHE A 127 -26.64 -16.53 18.98
N SER A 128 -27.64 -16.92 19.77
CA SER A 128 -29.02 -17.00 19.27
C SER A 128 -29.52 -15.58 19.00
N SER A 129 -29.58 -15.22 17.74
CA SER A 129 -30.17 -13.96 17.27
C SER A 129 -31.54 -14.26 16.67
N SER A 130 -32.53 -13.42 16.98
CA SER A 130 -33.81 -13.43 16.27
C SER A 130 -33.71 -12.77 14.88
N ASN A 131 -32.53 -12.23 14.52
CA ASN A 131 -32.28 -11.38 13.36
C ASN A 131 -33.17 -10.13 13.28
N GLU A 132 -33.79 -9.73 14.39
CA GLU A 132 -34.67 -8.56 14.50
C GLU A 132 -33.92 -7.29 14.93
N GLU A 133 -32.61 -7.38 15.12
CA GLU A 133 -31.81 -6.23 15.52
C GLU A 133 -31.83 -5.16 14.43
N GLY A 134 -31.84 -3.88 14.85
CA GLY A 134 -31.97 -2.75 13.91
C GLY A 134 -30.90 -2.71 12.81
N TYR A 135 -29.73 -3.33 13.01
CA TYR A 135 -28.69 -3.45 11.98
C TYR A 135 -29.01 -4.48 10.87
N ASN A 136 -29.94 -5.40 11.12
CA ASN A 136 -30.47 -6.37 10.15
C ASN A 136 -31.63 -5.78 9.32
N SER A 137 -32.04 -4.54 9.59
CA SER A 137 -33.03 -3.85 8.77
C SER A 137 -32.54 -3.66 7.32
N PRO A 138 -33.42 -3.64 6.32
CA PRO A 138 -33.04 -3.37 4.93
C PRO A 138 -32.31 -2.03 4.79
N LEU A 139 -31.11 -2.07 4.21
CA LEU A 139 -30.26 -0.90 4.02
C LEU A 139 -30.98 0.17 3.19
N THR A 140 -31.14 1.37 3.74
CA THR A 140 -31.79 2.47 3.02
C THR A 140 -30.81 3.20 2.11
N LEU A 141 -31.32 3.80 1.03
CA LEU A 141 -30.48 4.58 0.09
C LEU A 141 -29.82 5.80 0.76
N LEU A 142 -30.47 6.38 1.78
CA LEU A 142 -29.94 7.51 2.54
C LEU A 142 -28.75 7.09 3.41
N GLU A 143 -28.86 5.95 4.11
CA GLU A 143 -27.76 5.39 4.91
C GLU A 143 -26.58 5.01 4.03
N LEU A 144 -26.83 4.40 2.86
CA LEU A 144 -25.79 4.06 1.90
C LEU A 144 -25.05 5.32 1.41
N ARG A 145 -25.79 6.37 1.04
CA ARG A 145 -25.18 7.65 0.60
C ARG A 145 -24.39 8.29 1.73
N ALA A 146 -24.94 8.32 2.94
CA ALA A 146 -24.26 8.90 4.10
C ALA A 146 -23.01 8.11 4.50
N ALA A 147 -23.03 6.78 4.37
CA ALA A 147 -21.87 5.92 4.58
C ALA A 147 -20.80 6.16 3.53
N LEU A 148 -21.16 6.25 2.24
CA LEU A 148 -20.24 6.55 1.13
C LEU A 148 -19.59 7.94 1.27
N HIS A 149 -20.35 8.94 1.72
CA HIS A 149 -19.82 10.27 1.98
C HIS A 149 -18.87 10.32 3.18
N ARG A 150 -19.07 9.46 4.19
CA ARG A 150 -18.23 9.37 5.40
C ARG A 150 -17.05 8.42 5.23
N SER A 151 -17.13 7.45 4.34
CA SER A 151 -16.02 6.58 3.99
C SER A 151 -15.03 7.39 3.13
N GLY A 152 -13.94 7.86 3.75
CA GLY A 152 -12.79 8.31 3.00
C GLY A 152 -12.16 7.16 2.18
N ASN A 153 -11.16 7.46 1.36
CA ASN A 153 -10.34 6.48 0.62
C ASN A 153 -9.45 5.57 1.53
N THR A 154 -9.91 5.31 2.75
CA THR A 154 -9.34 4.38 3.73
C THR A 154 -9.93 2.99 3.64
N ALA A 155 -10.67 2.68 2.57
CA ALA A 155 -10.83 1.28 2.17
C ALA A 155 -9.45 0.68 1.96
N ALA A 156 -9.26 -0.59 2.34
CA ALA A 156 -8.12 -1.40 1.94
C ALA A 156 -8.16 -1.55 0.41
N GLY A 157 -7.78 -0.48 -0.30
CA GLY A 157 -7.80 -0.38 -1.73
C GLY A 157 -6.89 -1.44 -2.30
N ALA A 158 -7.44 -2.26 -3.21
CA ALA A 158 -6.70 -3.25 -3.95
C ALA A 158 -5.33 -2.68 -4.35
N ASP A 159 -4.26 -3.39 -3.99
CA ASP A 159 -2.88 -2.98 -4.26
C ASP A 159 -2.74 -2.53 -5.72
N ARG A 160 -1.88 -1.55 -6.00
CA ARG A 160 -1.57 -1.05 -7.35
C ARG A 160 -1.35 -2.20 -8.33
N THR A 161 -0.72 -3.28 -7.85
CA THR A 161 -0.49 -4.49 -8.64
C THR A 161 -1.78 -5.21 -9.03
N SER A 162 -2.76 -5.27 -8.13
CA SER A 162 -4.07 -5.91 -8.35
C SER A 162 -4.92 -5.11 -9.34
N LEU A 163 -4.95 -3.78 -9.20
CA LEU A 163 -5.64 -2.90 -10.15
C LEU A 163 -5.02 -2.96 -11.55
N LEU A 164 -3.69 -2.97 -11.65
CA LEU A 164 -3.00 -3.13 -12.93
C LEU A 164 -3.25 -4.50 -13.57
N ARG A 165 -3.36 -5.57 -12.76
CA ARG A 165 -3.72 -6.91 -13.25
C ARG A 165 -5.14 -6.93 -13.82
N LEU A 166 -6.10 -6.35 -13.12
CA LEU A 166 -7.50 -6.24 -13.59
C LEU A 166 -7.61 -5.39 -14.85
N TYR A 167 -6.92 -4.24 -14.90
CA TYR A 167 -6.87 -3.40 -16.10
C TYR A 167 -6.30 -4.15 -17.30
N ARG A 168 -5.20 -4.89 -17.12
CA ARG A 168 -4.61 -5.70 -18.19
C ARG A 168 -5.55 -6.81 -18.66
N ALA A 169 -6.23 -7.48 -17.72
CA ALA A 169 -7.10 -8.61 -18.02
C ALA A 169 -8.43 -8.22 -18.68
N LEU A 170 -9.01 -7.07 -18.32
CA LEU A 170 -10.36 -6.68 -18.75
C LEU A 170 -10.37 -5.62 -19.85
N ILE A 171 -9.55 -4.57 -19.71
CA ILE A 171 -9.59 -3.40 -20.60
C ILE A 171 -8.53 -3.53 -21.69
N ARG A 172 -7.29 -3.83 -21.31
CA ARG A 172 -6.18 -3.95 -22.27
C ARG A 172 -6.36 -5.16 -23.20
N SER A 173 -6.81 -6.30 -22.68
CA SER A 173 -7.07 -7.50 -23.50
C SER A 173 -8.07 -7.24 -24.64
N LYS A 174 -9.10 -6.43 -24.39
CA LYS A 174 -10.12 -6.06 -25.38
C LYS A 174 -9.62 -5.00 -26.37
N LEU A 175 -8.78 -4.07 -25.92
CA LEU A 175 -8.14 -3.08 -26.80
C LEU A 175 -7.08 -3.70 -27.71
N ASP A 176 -6.28 -4.62 -27.18
CA ASP A 176 -5.26 -5.34 -27.95
C ASP A 176 -5.95 -6.23 -29.02
N TYR A 177 -7.08 -6.87 -28.67
CA TYR A 177 -7.92 -7.61 -29.62
C TYR A 177 -8.51 -6.71 -30.72
N GLY A 178 -8.96 -5.50 -30.37
CA GLY A 178 -9.50 -4.50 -31.30
C GLY A 178 -8.45 -3.60 -31.98
N SER A 179 -7.16 -3.86 -31.78
CA SER A 179 -6.07 -2.92 -32.13
C SER A 179 -5.99 -2.57 -33.62
N VAL A 180 -6.39 -3.50 -34.49
CA VAL A 180 -6.44 -3.33 -35.96
C VAL A 180 -7.52 -2.31 -36.38
N VAL A 181 -8.66 -2.31 -35.67
CA VAL A 181 -9.75 -1.35 -35.89
C VAL A 181 -9.46 -0.03 -35.17
N TYR A 182 -8.81 -0.10 -34.00
CA TYR A 182 -8.41 1.06 -33.22
C TYR A 182 -7.42 1.96 -33.94
N SER A 183 -6.39 1.38 -34.58
CA SER A 183 -5.39 2.15 -35.34
C SER A 183 -5.94 2.78 -36.61
N SER A 184 -7.06 2.26 -37.13
CA SER A 184 -7.77 2.77 -38.31
C SER A 184 -9.02 3.59 -37.97
N ALA A 185 -9.34 3.76 -36.68
CA ALA A 185 -10.55 4.45 -36.22
C ALA A 185 -10.51 5.96 -36.48
N CYS A 186 -11.66 6.55 -36.81
CA CYS A 186 -11.79 7.98 -37.02
C CYS A 186 -11.64 8.77 -35.71
N LYS A 187 -11.14 10.02 -35.82
CA LYS A 187 -10.83 10.89 -34.67
C LYS A 187 -12.02 11.15 -33.72
N SER A 188 -13.26 11.06 -34.20
CA SER A 188 -14.46 11.18 -33.38
C SER A 188 -14.67 9.99 -32.45
N LEU A 189 -14.38 8.76 -32.91
CA LEU A 189 -14.49 7.55 -32.11
C LEU A 189 -13.36 7.45 -31.06
N LEU A 190 -12.14 7.85 -31.45
CA LEU A 190 -11.00 7.91 -30.51
C LEU A 190 -11.26 8.88 -29.34
N LYS A 191 -11.93 10.02 -29.59
CA LYS A 191 -12.35 10.96 -28.54
C LYS A 191 -13.33 10.37 -27.51
N ILE A 192 -14.02 9.28 -27.84
CA ILE A 192 -14.93 8.58 -26.91
C ILE A 192 -14.16 7.50 -26.12
N LEU A 193 -13.21 6.81 -26.78
CA LEU A 193 -12.52 5.65 -26.22
C LEU A 193 -11.26 6.02 -25.40
N ASP A 194 -10.49 7.02 -25.84
CA ASP A 194 -9.28 7.50 -25.17
C ASP A 194 -9.53 7.96 -23.73
N PRO A 195 -10.61 8.71 -23.41
CA PRO A 195 -10.88 9.12 -22.03
C PRO A 195 -11.11 7.92 -21.11
N VAL A 196 -11.77 6.86 -21.58
CA VAL A 196 -12.02 5.65 -20.79
C VAL A 196 -10.72 4.90 -20.51
N HIS A 197 -9.89 4.73 -21.53
CA HIS A 197 -8.57 4.10 -21.41
C HIS A 197 -7.65 4.86 -20.45
N HIS A 198 -7.52 6.18 -20.66
CA HIS A 198 -6.70 7.04 -19.82
C HIS A 198 -7.23 7.15 -18.40
N GLN A 199 -8.55 7.17 -18.21
CA GLN A 199 -9.16 7.18 -16.87
C GLN A 199 -8.89 5.87 -16.12
N ALA A 200 -9.01 4.72 -16.79
CA ALA A 200 -8.71 3.42 -16.19
C ALA A 200 -7.24 3.31 -15.77
N LEU A 201 -6.31 3.73 -16.63
CA LEU A 201 -4.88 3.79 -16.30
C LEU A 201 -4.60 4.78 -15.16
N ARG A 202 -5.26 5.93 -15.18
CA ARG A 202 -5.10 6.98 -14.17
C ARG A 202 -5.59 6.52 -12.78
N LEU A 203 -6.69 5.76 -12.74
CA LEU A 203 -7.19 5.09 -11.53
C LEU A 203 -6.20 4.02 -11.03
N CYS A 204 -5.67 3.18 -11.94
CA CYS A 204 -4.67 2.16 -11.59
C CYS A 204 -3.34 2.74 -11.08
N LEU A 205 -2.97 3.93 -11.55
CA LEU A 205 -1.74 4.63 -11.18
C LEU A 205 -1.94 5.63 -10.02
N GLY A 206 -3.17 5.81 -9.54
CA GLY A 206 -3.49 6.70 -8.41
C GLY A 206 -3.33 8.20 -8.70
N ALA A 207 -3.33 8.62 -9.97
CA ALA A 207 -3.07 10.00 -10.37
C ALA A 207 -4.37 10.80 -10.50
N PHE A 208 -4.97 11.24 -9.39
CA PHE A 208 -6.13 12.13 -9.46
C PHE A 208 -5.74 13.54 -9.93
N LEU A 209 -6.41 14.03 -10.98
CA LEU A 209 -6.53 15.46 -11.24
C LEU A 209 -7.56 16.01 -10.26
N HIS A 210 -7.14 16.85 -9.33
CA HIS A 210 -8.05 17.87 -8.80
C HIS A 210 -8.37 18.83 -9.96
N HIS A 211 -9.64 19.21 -10.06
CA HIS A 211 -10.15 20.31 -10.88
C HIS A 211 -10.57 20.00 -12.34
N ARG A 212 -11.89 19.89 -12.56
CA ARG A 212 -12.56 20.22 -13.83
C ARG A 212 -12.79 21.74 -13.80
N LEU A 213 -11.95 22.53 -14.46
CA LEU A 213 -12.18 23.99 -14.57
C LEU A 213 -13.43 24.21 -15.42
N SER A 214 -14.40 24.90 -14.82
CA SER A 214 -15.60 25.41 -15.50
C SER A 214 -15.20 26.25 -16.72
N PRO A 215 -15.81 26.06 -17.90
CA PRO A 215 -15.57 26.90 -19.09
C PRO A 215 -16.00 28.38 -18.93
N SER A 216 -16.59 28.78 -17.79
CA SER A 216 -17.17 30.11 -17.59
C SER A 216 -16.16 31.25 -17.35
N MET A 217 -14.84 31.00 -17.39
CA MET A 217 -13.81 31.99 -17.03
C MET A 217 -12.94 32.47 -18.19
N LEU A 218 -13.32 32.18 -19.44
CA LEU A 218 -12.68 32.75 -20.63
C LEU A 218 -13.66 33.69 -21.34
N LYS A 219 -13.82 34.90 -20.81
CA LYS A 219 -14.15 36.07 -21.65
C LYS A 219 -12.91 36.97 -21.70
N PRO A 220 -12.35 37.26 -22.88
CA PRO A 220 -11.34 38.30 -23.00
C PRO A 220 -12.03 39.66 -22.83
N THR A 221 -11.64 40.41 -21.80
CA THR A 221 -11.93 41.85 -21.72
C THR A 221 -11.05 42.55 -22.75
N ASN A 222 -11.68 43.03 -23.81
CA ASN A 222 -11.07 43.86 -24.84
C ASN A 222 -10.76 45.25 -24.24
N PRO A 223 -9.61 45.88 -24.56
CA PRO A 223 -9.33 47.24 -24.13
C PRO A 223 -9.86 48.24 -25.17
N HIS A 224 -10.83 49.05 -24.78
CA HIS A 224 -11.06 50.42 -25.25
C HIS A 224 -11.61 51.24 -24.09
#